data_AF-L1JZP1-F1
#
_entry.id   AF-L1JZP1-F1
#
_cell.length_a   1.000
_cell.length_b   1.000
_cell.length_c   1.000
_cell.angle_alpha   90.00
_cell.angle_beta   90.00
_cell.angle_gamma   90.00
#
_symmetry.space_group_name_H-M   'P 1'
#
loop_
_entity.id
_entity.type
_entity.pdbx_description
1 polymer ?
#
loop_
_entity_poly.entity_id
_entity_poly.type
_entity_poly.pdbx_seq_one_letter_code
_entity_poly.pdbx_strand_id
1 'polypeptide(L)'
;KIYIPVKEYPGYPFIGLILGPRGNTQKKLERETGARIVIRGKGSVKDGRKGFKGNDPSEDEDLHVLITGDTQEQVDAASKIITELLTPKEDAENEWKRMQLRELALINGTL
;
A
#
# COMPACT_ATOMS: atom_id res chain seq x y z
N LYS A 1 3.77 5.43 -11.61
CA LYS A 1 2.89 4.25 -11.39
C LYS A 1 3.77 3.04 -11.11
N ILE A 2 3.42 2.20 -10.14
CA ILE A 2 4.19 1.00 -9.77
C ILE A 2 3.22 -0.18 -9.67
N TYR A 3 3.45 -1.25 -10.43
CA TYR A 3 2.59 -2.44 -10.38
C TYR A 3 2.92 -3.31 -9.17
N ILE A 4 1.89 -3.86 -8.53
CA ILE A 4 2.06 -4.77 -7.39
C ILE A 4 2.24 -6.19 -7.95
N PRO A 5 3.28 -6.94 -7.56
CA PRO A 5 3.59 -8.26 -8.11
C PRO A 5 2.69 -9.37 -7.53
N VAL A 6 1.36 -9.17 -7.57
CA VAL A 6 0.37 -10.14 -7.09
C VAL A 6 0.28 -11.41 -7.93
N LYS A 7 0.72 -11.34 -9.19
CA LYS A 7 0.79 -12.51 -10.09
C LYS A 7 1.93 -13.45 -9.70
N GLU A 8 3.05 -12.88 -9.26
CA GLU A 8 4.25 -13.62 -8.84
C GLU A 8 4.15 -14.11 -7.40
N TYR A 9 3.55 -13.30 -6.52
CA TYR A 9 3.40 -13.60 -5.10
C TYR A 9 1.91 -13.55 -4.69
N PRO A 10 1.09 -14.49 -5.19
CA PRO A 10 -0.31 -14.57 -4.81
C PRO A 10 -0.43 -14.84 -3.31
N GLY A 11 -1.26 -14.05 -2.62
CA GLY A 11 -1.48 -14.17 -1.17
C GLY A 11 -0.53 -13.35 -0.29
N TYR A 12 0.53 -12.74 -0.85
CA TYR A 12 1.35 -11.81 -0.08
C TYR A 12 0.55 -10.50 0.20
N PRO A 13 0.49 -10.02 1.45
CA PRO A 13 -0.40 -8.93 1.83
C PRO A 13 0.16 -7.54 1.49
N PHE A 14 0.56 -7.29 0.23
CA PHE A 14 1.15 -6.02 -0.23
C PHE A 14 0.29 -4.80 0.13
N ILE A 15 -1.02 -4.87 -0.14
CA ILE A 15 -1.96 -3.79 0.20
C ILE A 15 -1.94 -3.50 1.70
N GLY A 16 -1.90 -4.55 2.52
CA GLY A 16 -1.83 -4.43 3.98
C GLY A 16 -0.55 -3.74 4.44
N LEU A 17 0.59 -4.06 3.82
CA LEU A 17 1.88 -3.45 4.14
C LEU A 17 1.94 -1.97 3.76
N ILE A 18 1.42 -1.60 2.59
CA ILE A 18 1.40 -0.20 2.13
C ILE A 18 0.48 0.65 3.02
N LEU A 19 -0.72 0.15 3.31
CA LEU A 19 -1.69 0.88 4.13
C LEU A 19 -1.27 0.92 5.60
N GLY A 20 -0.83 -0.21 6.13
CA GLY A 20 -0.59 -0.42 7.55
C GLY A 20 -1.86 -0.32 8.41
N PRO A 21 -1.71 -0.37 9.74
CA PRO A 21 -2.82 -0.32 10.69
C PRO A 21 -3.65 0.95 10.48
N ARG A 22 -4.95 0.78 10.18
CA ARG A 22 -5.89 1.89 9.92
C ARG A 22 -5.42 2.91 8.85
N GLY A 23 -4.51 2.52 7.94
CA GLY A 23 -3.97 3.42 6.94
C GLY A 23 -2.85 4.36 7.46
N ASN A 24 -2.34 4.12 8.67
CA ASN A 24 -1.33 4.99 9.28
C ASN A 24 -0.01 4.99 8.52
N THR A 25 0.43 3.84 8.02
CA THR A 25 1.69 3.74 7.25
C THR A 25 1.59 4.54 5.96
N GLN A 26 0.51 4.39 5.19
CA GLN A 26 0.28 5.21 4.00
C GLN A 26 0.30 6.71 4.35
N LYS A 27 -0.46 7.14 5.36
CA LYS A 27 -0.51 8.57 5.75
C LYS A 27 0.85 9.10 6.20
N LYS A 28 1.66 8.28 6.87
CA LYS A 28 3.00 8.64 7.31
C LYS A 28 3.91 8.83 6.08
N LEU A 29 3.89 7.88 5.14
CA LEU A 29 4.64 7.97 3.89
C LEU A 29 4.25 9.21 3.08
N GLU A 30 2.96 9.48 2.95
CA GLU A 30 2.47 10.68 2.25
C GLU A 30 2.98 11.97 2.91
N ARG A 31 3.01 12.02 4.26
CA ARG A 31 3.52 13.18 5.02
C ARG A 31 5.03 13.34 4.89
N GLU A 32 5.79 12.25 4.98
CA GLU A 32 7.26 12.28 4.95
C GLU A 32 7.80 12.60 3.56
N THR A 33 7.15 12.10 2.53
CA THR A 33 7.58 12.28 1.13
C THR A 33 6.97 13.51 0.48
N GLY A 34 5.85 14.03 1.00
CA GLY A 34 5.06 15.07 0.34
C GLY A 34 4.27 14.60 -0.87
N ALA A 35 4.35 13.30 -1.22
CA ALA A 35 3.59 12.72 -2.32
C ALA A 35 2.25 12.15 -1.84
N ARG A 36 1.28 12.10 -2.75
CA ARG A 36 0.02 11.37 -2.61
C ARG A 36 0.21 9.95 -3.09
N ILE A 37 -0.25 8.97 -2.30
CA ILE A 37 -0.14 7.54 -2.60
C ILE A 37 -1.54 6.96 -2.67
N VAL A 38 -1.90 6.34 -3.79
CA VAL A 38 -3.23 5.76 -4.02
C VAL A 38 -3.10 4.37 -4.61
N ILE A 39 -3.78 3.38 -4.03
CA ILE A 39 -3.86 2.03 -4.59
C ILE A 39 -5.05 1.97 -5.53
N ARG A 40 -4.85 1.45 -6.74
CA ARG A 40 -5.84 1.38 -7.83
C ARG A 40 -5.73 0.04 -8.56
N GLY A 41 -6.69 -0.23 -9.45
CA GLY A 41 -6.74 -1.42 -10.29
C GLY A 41 -7.50 -2.58 -9.65
N LYS A 42 -7.57 -3.69 -10.38
CA LYS A 42 -8.34 -4.89 -10.05
C LYS A 42 -7.96 -5.44 -8.67
N GLY A 43 -8.93 -5.53 -7.77
CA GLY A 43 -8.74 -6.06 -6.41
C GLY A 43 -8.23 -5.04 -5.38
N SER A 44 -8.12 -3.75 -5.73
CA SER A 44 -7.72 -2.68 -4.80
C SER A 44 -8.77 -2.39 -3.71
N VAL A 45 -10.05 -2.68 -4.00
CA VAL A 45 -11.17 -2.50 -3.05
C VAL A 45 -11.58 -3.86 -2.48
N LYS A 46 -11.61 -3.98 -1.15
CA LYS A 46 -12.13 -5.16 -0.47
C LYS A 46 -13.62 -5.31 -0.79
N ASP A 47 -14.00 -6.47 -1.33
CA ASP A 47 -15.37 -6.83 -1.70
C ASP A 47 -16.31 -6.55 -0.52
N GLY A 48 -17.18 -5.54 -0.67
CA GLY A 48 -18.05 -5.04 0.40
C GLY A 48 -18.19 -3.51 0.47
N ARG A 49 -17.19 -2.73 0.04
CA ARG A 49 -17.33 -1.26 -0.12
C ARG A 49 -17.91 -0.92 -1.50
N LYS A 50 -19.18 -1.26 -1.70
CA LYS A 50 -19.97 -1.07 -2.94
C LYS A 50 -20.25 0.41 -3.34
N GLY A 51 -19.53 1.39 -2.79
CA GLY A 51 -19.89 2.82 -2.88
C GLY A 51 -19.30 3.60 -4.05
N PHE A 52 -18.26 3.10 -4.72
CA PHE A 52 -17.59 3.82 -5.80
C PHE A 52 -17.44 2.95 -7.05
N LYS A 53 -18.57 2.44 -7.57
CA LYS A 53 -18.63 2.03 -8.99
C LYS A 53 -18.73 3.30 -9.85
N GLY A 54 -17.68 4.12 -9.83
CA GLY A 54 -17.41 5.01 -10.93
C GLY A 54 -16.97 4.15 -12.11
N ASN A 55 -17.41 4.48 -13.31
CA ASN A 55 -16.96 3.87 -14.56
C ASN A 55 -15.51 4.31 -14.85
N ASP A 56 -14.62 4.15 -13.88
CA ASP A 56 -13.23 4.61 -13.95
C ASP A 56 -12.45 3.53 -14.73
N PRO A 57 -11.96 3.82 -15.94
CA PRO A 57 -11.25 2.84 -16.77
C PRO A 57 -9.97 2.31 -16.11
N SER A 58 -9.49 2.97 -15.05
CA SER A 58 -8.36 2.52 -14.25
C SER A 58 -8.68 1.28 -13.37
N GLU A 59 -9.96 0.96 -13.16
CA GLU A 59 -10.39 -0.28 -12.48
C GLU A 59 -10.15 -1.52 -13.35
N ASP A 60 -9.98 -1.35 -14.66
CA ASP A 60 -9.65 -2.44 -15.57
C ASP A 60 -8.16 -2.80 -15.59
N GLU A 61 -7.32 -1.94 -15.02
CA GLU A 61 -5.87 -2.14 -14.97
C GLU A 61 -5.46 -3.13 -13.87
N ASP A 62 -4.30 -3.77 -14.06
CA ASP A 62 -3.68 -4.60 -13.02
C ASP A 62 -3.44 -3.79 -11.74
N LEU A 63 -3.49 -4.46 -10.58
CA LEU A 63 -3.30 -3.85 -9.27
C LEU A 63 -1.99 -3.04 -9.21
N HIS A 64 -2.09 -1.77 -8.84
CA HIS A 64 -0.94 -0.86 -8.85
C HIS A 64 -1.06 0.25 -7.80
N VAL A 65 0.08 0.88 -7.51
CA VAL A 65 0.19 2.10 -6.72
C VAL A 65 0.41 3.28 -7.66
N LEU A 66 -0.46 4.27 -7.56
CA LEU A 66 -0.32 5.57 -8.19
C LEU A 66 0.29 6.54 -7.17
N ILE A 67 1.41 7.15 -7.54
CA ILE A 67 2.11 8.15 -6.74
C ILE A 67 2.06 9.45 -7.53
N THR A 68 1.60 10.53 -6.90
CA THR A 68 1.55 11.87 -7.49
C THR A 68 2.11 12.87 -6.50
N GLY A 69 2.96 13.80 -6.93
CA GLY A 69 3.53 14.86 -6.10
C GLY A 69 3.73 16.13 -6.92
N ASP A 70 4.00 17.24 -6.25
CA ASP A 70 4.24 18.53 -6.89
C ASP A 70 5.64 18.60 -7.54
N THR A 71 6.60 17.85 -6.99
CA THR A 71 7.95 17.74 -7.53
C THR A 71 8.35 16.30 -7.80
N GLN A 72 9.30 16.13 -8.73
CA GLN A 72 9.84 14.82 -9.08
C GLN A 72 10.52 14.16 -7.87
N GLU A 73 11.22 14.93 -7.04
CA GLU A 73 11.87 14.44 -5.81
C GLU A 73 10.90 13.81 -4.81
N GLN A 74 9.70 14.39 -4.64
CA GLN A 74 8.65 13.81 -3.78
C GLN A 74 8.17 12.47 -4.31
N VAL A 75 7.96 12.39 -5.63
CA VAL A 75 7.53 11.16 -6.31
C VAL A 75 8.62 10.09 -6.23
N ASP A 76 9.88 10.44 -6.48
CA ASP A 76 11.02 9.54 -6.38
C ASP A 76 11.20 9.00 -4.96
N ALA A 77 11.14 9.87 -3.94
CA ALA A 77 11.23 9.48 -2.54
C ALA A 77 10.15 8.46 -2.16
N ALA A 78 8.88 8.72 -2.53
CA ALA A 78 7.79 7.78 -2.30
C ALA A 78 7.94 6.49 -3.12
N SER A 79 8.37 6.58 -4.37
CA SER A 79 8.56 5.43 -5.25
C SER A 79 9.59 4.45 -4.70
N LYS A 80 10.68 4.97 -4.12
CA LYS A 80 11.74 4.17 -3.52
C LYS A 80 11.22 3.35 -2.35
N ILE A 81 10.46 3.99 -1.45
CA ILE A 81 9.90 3.30 -0.27
C ILE A 81 8.84 2.28 -0.69
N ILE A 82 7.97 2.61 -1.63
CA ILE A 82 6.95 1.67 -2.13
C ILE A 82 7.61 0.46 -2.80
N THR A 83 8.65 0.66 -3.61
CA THR A 83 9.38 -0.45 -4.26
C THR A 83 10.01 -1.40 -3.23
N GLU A 84 10.54 -0.86 -2.13
CA GLU A 84 11.07 -1.67 -1.03
C GLU A 84 9.97 -2.48 -0.33
N LEU A 85 8.78 -1.89 -0.11
CA LEU A 85 7.62 -2.59 0.46
C LEU A 85 7.02 -3.65 -0.47
N LEU A 86 7.20 -3.49 -1.78
CA LEU A 86 6.77 -4.46 -2.79
C LEU A 86 7.78 -5.59 -3.02
N THR A 87 8.95 -5.53 -2.39
CA THR A 87 9.92 -6.62 -2.40
C THR A 87 9.52 -7.64 -1.32
N PRO A 88 9.04 -8.85 -1.69
CA PRO A 88 8.57 -9.81 -0.72
C PRO A 88 9.73 -10.31 0.14
N LYS A 89 9.61 -10.11 1.45
CA LYS A 89 10.52 -10.66 2.47
C LYS A 89 9.81 -11.76 3.25
N GLU A 90 10.57 -12.76 3.69
CA GLU A 90 10.07 -13.79 4.61
C GLU A 90 9.56 -13.17 5.92
N ASP A 91 8.57 -13.80 6.57
CA ASP A 91 7.99 -13.30 7.83
C ASP A 91 9.04 -13.13 8.95
N ALA A 92 10.12 -13.91 8.88
CA ALA A 92 11.27 -13.80 9.78
C ALA A 92 11.99 -12.46 9.66
N GLU A 93 12.11 -11.96 8.44
CA GLU A 93 12.92 -10.79 8.05
C GLU A 93 12.06 -9.55 7.77
N ASN A 94 10.73 -9.71 7.68
CA ASN A 94 9.82 -8.60 7.45
C ASN A 94 9.52 -7.82 8.76
N GLU A 95 10.48 -6.98 9.16
CA GLU A 95 10.37 -6.10 10.32
C GLU A 95 9.16 -5.15 10.23
N TRP A 96 8.86 -4.66 9.02
CA TRP A 96 7.71 -3.78 8.76
C TRP A 96 6.39 -4.46 9.14
N LYS A 97 6.19 -5.70 8.66
CA LYS A 97 5.00 -6.50 8.99
C LYS A 97 4.87 -6.72 10.50
N ARG A 98 5.97 -7.05 11.18
CA ARG A 98 6.00 -7.27 12.63
C ARG A 98 5.64 -6.01 13.42
N MET A 99 6.21 -4.87 13.04
CA MET A 99 5.88 -3.58 13.67
C MET A 99 4.40 -3.23 13.50
N GLN A 100 3.87 -3.39 12.29
CA GLN A 100 2.46 -3.12 12.00
C GLN A 100 1.52 -4.04 12.77
N LEU A 101 1.82 -5.35 12.87
CA LEU A 101 1.01 -6.29 13.65
C LEU A 101 1.01 -5.94 15.15
N ARG A 102 2.17 -5.53 15.69
CA ARG A 102 2.29 -5.06 17.07
C ARG A 102 1.49 -3.77 17.30
N GLU A 103 1.61 -2.79 16.41
CA GLU A 103 0.82 -1.55 16.48
C GLU A 103 -0.69 -1.85 16.39
N LEU A 104 -1.09 -2.76 15.49
CA LEU A 104 -2.48 -3.16 15.35
C LEU A 104 -3.04 -3.82 16.62
N ALA A 105 -2.27 -4.70 17.26
CA ALA A 105 -2.67 -5.36 18.51
C ALA A 105 -2.79 -4.36 19.68
N LEU A 106 -1.88 -3.37 19.76
CA LEU A 106 -1.99 -2.25 20.71
C LEU A 106 -3.26 -1.44 20.47
N ILE A 107 -3.55 -1.10 19.21
CA ILE A 107 -4.74 -0.34 18.82
C ILE A 107 -6.04 -1.09 19.15
N ASN A 108 -6.03 -2.41 19.04
CA ASN A 108 -7.19 -3.26 19.33
C ASN A 108 -7.31 -3.65 20.82
N GLY A 109 -6.31 -3.33 21.65
CA GLY A 109 -6.29 -3.70 23.06
C GLY A 109 -6.13 -5.20 23.29
N THR A 110 -5.48 -5.90 22.36
CA THR A 110 -5.28 -7.37 22.40
C THR A 110 -3.82 -7.77 22.58
N LEU A 111 -2.97 -6.85 23.04
CA LEU A 111 -1.54 -7.09 23.31
C LEU A 111 -1.32 -7.61 24.73
#